data_AF-A0A4Y2FJ79-F1
#
_entry.id   AF-A0A4Y2FJ79-F1
#
_cell.length_a   1.000
_cell.length_b   1.000
_cell.length_c   1.000
_cell.angle_alpha   90.00
_cell.angle_beta   90.00
_cell.angle_gamma   90.00
#
_symmetry.space_group_name_H-M   'P 1'
#
loop_
_entity.id
_entity.type
_entity.pdbx_description
1 polymer ?
#
loop_
_entity_poly.entity_id
_entity_poly.type
_entity_poly.pdbx_seq_one_letter_code
_entity_poly.pdbx_strand_id
1 'polypeptide(L)'
;MNKKAYGLIHHPWLKHDQRLNDVSATIMRKLTEMNRQMYTLADCYFDSESKIRTKDDIDKFVSAELPDPCTDLRLFQIVTKCMHKCINSPFMRDGQCCKSFAKQFKDDAEENVNGYPIYRRRATEPVQVGKYSIDNRWVVPYNPWLLKKFNAHINVEVCASVKSVKYLYKYVYKGHDVASVKIQKEGALDHDEILSFVEGRYVSARDAMWHLNEFNLSHKSHTVVRLAVHLQQQQPIVYEDGQEAQAIERAALRKTTLTSWFELNKNDPSAHNISYSDIPQYYVFDKSTINWKKRQRGGQNVIERLPVVSILDTERYYLRMLLLRKSGAISFEDILTVNGLRCITFQQACQGYRLLRGDQQWHDTLNEAAQFQSPRQLRMLFAIICGFGEVEDVPDLWVQHQVSLCEDFVHRYSEQTGPHYALADIEELLTSYNLSLQKLQLPTVDLPASVLERANFDVVEEQAKANSYTMQLNSEQRNVVEILLSAVYNNAADTPKCYILDGP
;
A
#
# COMPACT_ATOMS: atom_id res chain seq x y z
N MET A 1 -39.36 -15.62 -1.22
CA MET A 1 -39.12 -16.26 -2.54
C MET A 1 -38.31 -15.31 -3.42
N ASN A 2 -37.34 -15.86 -4.15
CA ASN A 2 -36.50 -15.19 -5.16
C ASN A 2 -35.53 -14.10 -4.69
N LYS A 3 -34.40 -14.50 -4.11
CA LYS A 3 -33.13 -13.78 -4.27
C LYS A 3 -32.35 -14.43 -5.42
N LYS A 4 -32.39 -13.82 -6.60
CA LYS A 4 -31.52 -14.14 -7.74
C LYS A 4 -30.12 -13.59 -7.45
N ALA A 5 -29.11 -14.44 -7.52
CA ALA A 5 -27.71 -14.04 -7.58
C ALA A 5 -27.20 -14.29 -9.01
N TYR A 6 -26.72 -13.22 -9.65
CA TYR A 6 -26.13 -13.22 -10.99
C TYR A 6 -24.66 -13.64 -10.91
N GLY A 7 -24.21 -14.47 -11.86
CA GLY A 7 -22.81 -14.89 -11.97
C GLY A 7 -22.45 -15.24 -13.41
N LEU A 8 -21.20 -14.96 -13.81
CA LEU A 8 -20.57 -15.30 -15.10
C LEU A 8 -19.13 -15.78 -14.78
N ILE A 9 -18.70 -17.04 -15.01
CA ILE A 9 -18.52 -17.93 -16.19
C ILE A 9 -17.14 -17.75 -16.87
N HIS A 10 -16.32 -18.82 -16.87
CA HIS A 10 -15.51 -19.21 -18.05
C HIS A 10 -15.12 -20.71 -18.16
N HIS A 11 -14.91 -21.17 -19.41
CA HIS A 11 -14.88 -22.55 -19.95
C HIS A 11 -13.60 -22.77 -20.82
N PRO A 12 -13.00 -24.00 -20.98
CA PRO A 12 -13.12 -24.86 -22.21
C PRO A 12 -12.88 -26.40 -21.95
N TRP A 13 -13.46 -27.43 -22.60
CA TRP A 13 -13.32 -27.92 -24.01
C TRP A 13 -14.31 -29.08 -24.34
N LEU A 14 -14.75 -29.16 -25.61
CA LEU A 14 -15.36 -30.32 -26.32
C LEU A 14 -14.59 -30.57 -27.64
N LYS A 15 -14.61 -31.80 -28.17
CA LYS A 15 -13.77 -32.32 -29.30
C LYS A 15 -14.56 -32.51 -30.62
N HIS A 16 -13.79 -32.55 -31.73
CA HIS A 16 -14.07 -32.97 -33.14
C HIS A 16 -14.59 -31.87 -34.09
N ASP A 17 -14.25 -31.76 -35.39
CA ASP A 17 -13.62 -32.64 -36.40
C ASP A 17 -12.91 -31.82 -37.54
N GLN A 18 -12.20 -32.51 -38.45
CA GLN A 18 -11.23 -32.05 -39.47
C GLN A 18 -11.76 -31.28 -40.69
N ARG A 19 -10.91 -30.34 -41.17
CA ARG A 19 -10.45 -30.06 -42.56
C ARG A 19 -10.43 -28.54 -42.82
N LEU A 20 -9.25 -27.96 -43.09
CA LEU A 20 -8.97 -26.83 -44.01
C LEU A 20 -7.57 -26.20 -43.73
N ASN A 21 -6.68 -26.38 -44.72
CA ASN A 21 -5.51 -25.62 -45.21
C ASN A 21 -4.53 -24.86 -44.27
N ASP A 22 -3.25 -24.95 -44.64
CA ASP A 22 -2.09 -25.17 -43.76
C ASP A 22 -1.23 -23.94 -43.40
N VAL A 23 -1.81 -22.73 -43.33
CA VAL A 23 -1.09 -21.53 -42.79
C VAL A 23 -1.94 -20.74 -41.79
N SER A 24 -3.26 -20.65 -41.99
CA SER A 24 -4.19 -20.13 -40.98
C SER A 24 -4.31 -21.01 -39.74
N ALA A 25 -4.05 -22.32 -39.86
CA ALA A 25 -4.16 -23.27 -38.75
C ALA A 25 -3.10 -23.05 -37.65
N THR A 26 -1.92 -22.51 -37.98
CA THR A 26 -0.83 -22.24 -37.01
C THR A 26 -1.07 -20.94 -36.24
N ILE A 27 -1.61 -19.91 -36.90
CA ILE A 27 -2.01 -18.65 -36.27
C ILE A 27 -3.26 -18.86 -35.41
N MET A 28 -4.24 -19.63 -35.90
CA MET A 28 -5.41 -20.02 -35.11
C MET A 28 -5.06 -20.98 -33.97
N ARG A 29 -4.05 -21.86 -34.11
CA ARG A 29 -3.51 -22.67 -32.99
C ARG A 29 -2.94 -21.79 -31.88
N LYS A 30 -2.10 -20.80 -32.22
CA LYS A 30 -1.54 -19.85 -31.23
C LYS A 30 -2.62 -18.96 -30.60
N LEU A 31 -3.59 -18.49 -31.38
CA LEU A 31 -4.74 -17.72 -30.86
C LEU A 31 -5.67 -18.55 -29.96
N THR A 32 -5.83 -19.85 -30.25
CA THR A 32 -6.64 -20.76 -29.43
C THR A 32 -5.88 -21.24 -28.18
N GLU A 33 -4.55 -21.34 -28.23
CA GLU A 33 -3.70 -21.59 -27.06
C GLU A 33 -3.62 -20.36 -26.13
N MET A 34 -3.62 -19.14 -26.68
CA MET A 34 -3.68 -17.90 -25.89
C MET A 34 -5.05 -17.62 -25.26
N ASN A 35 -6.14 -18.13 -25.86
CA ASN A 35 -7.49 -18.08 -25.26
C ASN A 35 -7.65 -18.93 -23.97
N ARG A 36 -6.66 -19.73 -23.58
CA ARG A 36 -6.74 -20.62 -22.39
C ARG A 36 -6.39 -19.97 -21.06
N GLN A 37 -5.85 -18.75 -21.02
CA GLN A 37 -5.43 -18.09 -19.78
C GLN A 37 -6.13 -16.74 -19.55
N MET A 38 -7.46 -16.69 -19.62
CA MET A 38 -8.16 -15.53 -19.05
C MET A 38 -8.30 -15.70 -17.55
N TYR A 39 -7.44 -15.01 -16.79
CA TYR A 39 -7.59 -14.81 -15.35
C TYR A 39 -8.79 -13.90 -15.08
N THR A 40 -9.99 -14.48 -15.01
CA THR A 40 -11.15 -13.75 -14.46
C THR A 40 -11.05 -13.88 -12.94
N LEU A 41 -10.43 -12.89 -12.27
CA LEU A 41 -10.43 -12.81 -10.82
C LEU A 41 -11.81 -12.30 -10.37
N ALA A 42 -12.50 -13.08 -9.55
CA ALA A 42 -13.74 -12.68 -8.92
C ALA A 42 -13.52 -12.64 -7.41
N ASP A 43 -13.47 -11.44 -6.85
CA ASP A 43 -13.32 -11.24 -5.41
C ASP A 43 -14.71 -11.18 -4.76
N CYS A 44 -15.02 -12.22 -3.99
CA CYS A 44 -16.28 -12.30 -3.24
C CYS A 44 -16.09 -11.69 -1.85
N TYR A 45 -16.63 -10.49 -1.64
CA TYR A 45 -16.74 -9.91 -0.31
C TYR A 45 -17.99 -10.47 0.38
N PHE A 46 -17.77 -11.24 1.43
CA PHE A 46 -18.83 -11.76 2.29
C PHE A 46 -19.29 -10.68 3.27
N ASP A 47 -20.60 -10.64 3.54
CA ASP A 47 -21.12 -9.90 4.70
C ASP A 47 -20.52 -10.45 6.01
N SER A 48 -20.66 -9.71 7.11
CA SER A 48 -20.02 -10.06 8.38
C SER A 48 -20.36 -11.46 8.89
N GLU A 49 -21.57 -11.95 8.58
CA GLU A 49 -22.11 -13.25 8.99
C GLU A 49 -21.63 -14.40 8.08
N SER A 50 -21.29 -14.09 6.83
CA SER A 50 -20.84 -15.08 5.83
C SER A 50 -19.31 -15.15 5.68
N LYS A 51 -18.54 -14.43 6.51
CA LYS A 51 -17.08 -14.46 6.47
C LYS A 51 -16.56 -15.86 6.84
N ILE A 52 -15.69 -16.39 5.98
CA ILE A 52 -14.93 -17.61 6.25
C ILE A 52 -13.89 -17.29 7.33
N ARG A 53 -14.07 -17.80 8.55
CA ARG A 53 -13.20 -17.50 9.70
C ARG A 53 -12.54 -18.73 10.28
N THR A 54 -13.15 -19.90 10.13
CA THR A 54 -12.71 -21.14 10.75
C THR A 54 -12.28 -22.18 9.71
N LYS A 55 -11.55 -23.20 10.16
CA LYS A 55 -11.21 -24.39 9.36
C LYS A 55 -12.44 -25.07 8.78
N ASP A 56 -13.53 -25.16 9.54
CA ASP A 56 -14.79 -25.77 9.10
C ASP A 56 -15.46 -24.94 7.99
N ASP A 57 -15.38 -23.61 8.07
CA ASP A 57 -15.86 -22.75 6.99
C ASP A 57 -15.06 -22.98 5.71
N ILE A 58 -13.73 -23.13 5.80
CA ILE A 58 -12.87 -23.40 4.65
C ILE A 58 -13.27 -24.73 4.01
N ASP A 59 -13.34 -25.81 4.79
CA ASP A 59 -13.67 -27.15 4.30
C ASP A 59 -15.11 -27.24 3.75
N LYS A 60 -16.02 -26.39 4.24
CA LYS A 60 -17.39 -26.28 3.70
C LYS A 60 -17.42 -25.72 2.27
N PHE A 61 -16.53 -24.79 1.95
CA PHE A 61 -16.55 -24.09 0.65
C PHE A 61 -15.44 -24.52 -0.31
N VAL A 62 -14.33 -25.03 0.17
CA VAL A 62 -13.17 -25.39 -0.66
C VAL A 62 -12.67 -26.77 -0.28
N SER A 63 -12.49 -27.63 -1.28
CA SER A 63 -11.88 -28.95 -1.14
C SER A 63 -10.61 -29.03 -1.97
N ALA A 64 -9.64 -29.79 -1.48
CA ALA A 64 -8.45 -30.18 -2.24
C ALA A 64 -8.30 -31.70 -2.30
N GLU A 65 -9.44 -32.42 -2.28
CA GLU A 65 -9.51 -33.89 -2.25
C GLU A 65 -10.24 -34.42 -3.49
N LEU A 66 -9.91 -35.64 -3.90
CA LEU A 66 -10.66 -36.37 -4.92
C LEU A 66 -12.06 -36.68 -4.38
N PRO A 67 -13.13 -36.30 -5.12
CA PRO A 67 -14.49 -36.71 -4.77
C PRO A 67 -14.63 -38.23 -4.86
N ASP A 68 -15.48 -38.81 -4.02
CA ASP A 68 -15.81 -40.24 -4.15
C ASP A 68 -16.68 -40.47 -5.42
N PRO A 69 -16.21 -41.29 -6.39
CA PRO A 69 -16.96 -41.60 -7.60
C PRO A 69 -18.33 -42.24 -7.34
N CYS A 70 -18.50 -42.95 -6.21
CA CYS A 70 -19.76 -43.58 -5.85
C CYS A 70 -20.82 -42.56 -5.43
N THR A 71 -20.40 -41.41 -4.89
CA THR A 71 -21.32 -40.37 -4.40
C THR A 71 -21.50 -39.23 -5.41
N ASP A 72 -20.43 -38.81 -6.09
CA ASP A 72 -20.48 -37.72 -7.08
C ASP A 72 -19.52 -37.97 -8.25
N LEU A 73 -19.89 -38.93 -9.11
CA LEU A 73 -19.14 -39.28 -10.32
C LEU A 73 -18.88 -38.07 -11.22
N ARG A 74 -19.84 -37.14 -11.32
CA ARG A 74 -19.71 -35.94 -12.16
C ARG A 74 -18.60 -35.04 -11.64
N LEU A 75 -18.59 -34.73 -10.34
CA LEU A 75 -17.53 -33.91 -9.75
C LEU A 75 -16.18 -34.61 -9.84
N PHE A 76 -16.12 -35.92 -9.60
CA PHE A 76 -14.89 -36.70 -9.76
C PHE A 76 -14.33 -36.61 -11.19
N GLN A 77 -15.17 -36.76 -12.21
CA GLN A 77 -14.76 -36.60 -13.62
C GLN A 77 -14.25 -35.19 -13.93
N ILE A 78 -14.82 -34.16 -13.30
CA ILE A 78 -14.36 -32.78 -13.48
C ILE A 78 -13.01 -32.58 -12.79
N VAL A 79 -12.89 -32.93 -11.51
CA VAL A 79 -11.67 -32.75 -10.72
C VAL A 79 -10.50 -33.49 -11.36
N THR A 80 -10.70 -34.74 -11.77
CA THR A 80 -9.63 -35.57 -12.39
C THR A 80 -9.11 -35.04 -13.74
N LYS A 81 -9.95 -34.33 -14.50
CA LYS A 81 -9.55 -33.64 -15.74
C LYS A 81 -8.73 -32.38 -15.47
N CYS A 82 -8.85 -31.83 -14.27
CA CYS A 82 -8.43 -30.48 -13.93
C CYS A 82 -7.29 -30.43 -12.90
N MET A 83 -6.68 -31.57 -12.58
CA MET A 83 -5.59 -31.67 -11.61
C MET A 83 -4.28 -31.06 -12.11
N HIS A 84 -3.39 -30.71 -11.18
CA HIS A 84 -2.06 -30.23 -11.53
C HIS A 84 -1.17 -31.39 -11.99
N LYS A 85 -0.89 -31.47 -13.29
CA LYS A 85 -0.04 -32.53 -13.87
C LYS A 85 1.34 -31.96 -14.18
N CYS A 86 2.18 -31.85 -13.15
CA CYS A 86 3.57 -31.36 -13.30
C CYS A 86 4.57 -32.43 -13.74
N ILE A 87 4.10 -33.64 -14.09
CA ILE A 87 4.96 -34.75 -14.50
C ILE A 87 5.44 -34.48 -15.93
N ASN A 88 6.72 -34.11 -16.09
CA ASN A 88 7.38 -33.77 -17.36
C ASN A 88 6.71 -32.61 -18.12
N SER A 89 6.52 -31.49 -17.42
CA SER A 89 5.79 -30.32 -17.91
C SER A 89 6.67 -29.06 -17.87
N PRO A 90 6.44 -28.03 -18.73
CA PRO A 90 7.14 -26.74 -18.67
C PRO A 90 7.03 -25.99 -17.33
N PHE A 91 6.20 -26.47 -16.39
CA PHE A 91 6.11 -25.98 -15.02
C PHE A 91 7.18 -26.54 -14.06
N MET A 92 8.13 -27.34 -14.55
CA MET A 92 9.28 -27.84 -13.79
C MET A 92 10.48 -26.90 -13.99
N ARG A 93 11.02 -26.37 -12.88
CA ARG A 93 12.33 -25.70 -12.84
C ARG A 93 13.20 -26.45 -11.85
N ASP A 94 14.42 -26.82 -12.26
CA ASP A 94 15.39 -27.53 -11.42
C ASP A 94 14.85 -28.81 -10.77
N GLY A 95 14.04 -29.56 -11.52
CA GLY A 95 13.41 -30.80 -11.03
C GLY A 95 12.28 -30.58 -10.01
N GLN A 96 11.89 -29.34 -9.72
CA GLN A 96 10.79 -29.00 -8.83
C GLN A 96 9.66 -28.29 -9.57
N CYS A 97 8.43 -28.58 -9.14
CA CYS A 97 7.26 -27.87 -9.63
C CYS A 97 7.28 -26.41 -9.15
N CYS A 98 7.16 -25.45 -10.07
CA CYS A 98 7.05 -24.02 -9.74
C CYS A 98 5.81 -23.63 -8.90
N LYS A 99 4.84 -24.55 -8.75
CA LYS A 99 3.67 -24.42 -7.87
C LYS A 99 3.77 -25.31 -6.62
N SER A 100 4.93 -25.91 -6.40
CA SER A 100 5.28 -26.77 -5.25
C SER A 100 4.31 -27.93 -5.08
N PHE A 101 3.98 -28.61 -6.18
CA PHE A 101 3.34 -29.92 -6.18
C PHE A 101 4.40 -31.03 -6.26
N ALA A 102 4.22 -32.20 -5.67
CA ALA A 102 3.06 -32.64 -4.89
C ALA A 102 2.96 -31.93 -3.52
N LYS A 103 1.74 -31.59 -3.07
CA LYS A 103 1.51 -30.99 -1.74
C LYS A 103 1.66 -32.04 -0.63
N GLN A 104 1.88 -31.61 0.60
CA GLN A 104 1.89 -32.51 1.76
C GLN A 104 0.46 -32.98 2.10
N PHE A 105 0.34 -34.19 2.65
CA PHE A 105 -0.91 -34.66 3.22
C PHE A 105 -1.19 -33.94 4.55
N LYS A 106 -2.47 -33.67 4.81
CA LYS A 106 -2.98 -33.03 6.03
C LYS A 106 -4.38 -33.52 6.31
N ASP A 107 -4.62 -33.97 7.55
CA ASP A 107 -5.91 -34.57 7.93
C ASP A 107 -7.02 -33.55 8.14
N ASP A 108 -6.65 -32.31 8.49
CA ASP A 108 -7.54 -31.17 8.67
C ASP A 108 -6.93 -29.90 8.06
N ALA A 109 -7.77 -28.92 7.73
CA ALA A 109 -7.31 -27.62 7.28
C ALA A 109 -6.54 -26.89 8.41
N GLU A 110 -5.53 -26.11 8.04
CA GLU A 110 -4.79 -25.25 8.98
C GLU A 110 -4.89 -23.80 8.55
N GLU A 111 -5.27 -22.95 9.50
CA GLU A 111 -5.22 -21.50 9.34
C GLU A 111 -3.77 -21.06 9.26
N ASN A 112 -3.41 -20.39 8.17
CA ASN A 112 -2.07 -19.87 8.00
C ASN A 112 -2.06 -18.38 8.36
N VAL A 113 -1.36 -18.06 9.45
CA VAL A 113 -1.16 -16.69 9.96
C VAL A 113 -0.56 -15.76 8.88
N ASN A 114 0.11 -16.33 7.87
CA ASN A 114 0.84 -15.58 6.85
C ASN A 114 0.25 -15.66 5.43
N GLY A 115 -1.01 -16.04 5.18
CA GLY A 115 -1.56 -15.88 3.81
C GLY A 115 -2.73 -16.77 3.42
N TYR A 116 -2.39 -17.96 2.92
CA TYR A 116 -3.32 -18.93 2.36
C TYR A 116 -3.42 -20.12 3.31
N PRO A 117 -4.64 -20.61 3.62
CA PRO A 117 -4.78 -21.77 4.47
C PRO A 117 -4.14 -23.00 3.81
N ILE A 118 -3.67 -23.92 4.65
CA ILE A 118 -3.26 -25.23 4.20
C ILE A 118 -4.52 -26.08 4.13
N TYR A 119 -4.94 -26.42 2.91
CA TYR A 119 -6.14 -27.22 2.70
C TYR A 119 -5.93 -28.67 3.15
N ARG A 120 -7.01 -29.25 3.69
CA ARG A 120 -7.11 -30.67 3.99
C ARG A 120 -6.85 -31.52 2.74
N ARG A 121 -5.98 -32.52 2.90
CA ARG A 121 -5.57 -33.49 1.89
C ARG A 121 -5.29 -34.82 2.58
N ARG A 122 -6.31 -35.63 2.82
CA ARG A 122 -6.14 -36.93 3.48
C ARG A 122 -5.43 -37.93 2.58
N ALA A 123 -4.61 -38.79 3.17
CA ALA A 123 -4.00 -39.90 2.46
C ALA A 123 -5.09 -40.90 2.07
N THR A 124 -5.17 -41.20 0.77
CA THR A 124 -6.12 -42.16 0.18
C THR A 124 -5.40 -42.97 -0.87
N GLU A 125 -5.98 -44.11 -1.25
CA GLU A 125 -5.44 -44.94 -2.32
C GLU A 125 -5.36 -44.15 -3.64
N PRO A 126 -4.19 -44.15 -4.32
CA PRO A 126 -4.04 -43.46 -5.59
C PRO A 126 -5.03 -43.97 -6.65
N VAL A 127 -5.59 -43.03 -7.40
CA VAL A 127 -6.50 -43.31 -8.51
C VAL A 127 -5.76 -43.25 -9.83
N GLN A 128 -6.02 -44.22 -10.71
CA GLN A 128 -5.51 -44.21 -12.07
C GLN A 128 -6.33 -43.26 -12.95
N VAL A 129 -5.70 -42.18 -13.43
CA VAL A 129 -6.29 -41.20 -14.34
C VAL A 129 -5.48 -41.15 -15.64
N GLY A 130 -5.91 -41.93 -16.62
CA GLY A 130 -5.16 -42.13 -17.87
C GLY A 130 -3.88 -42.94 -17.60
N LYS A 131 -2.71 -42.36 -17.88
CA LYS A 131 -1.40 -43.00 -17.65
C LYS A 131 -0.74 -42.66 -16.31
N TYR A 132 -1.46 -41.96 -15.43
CA TYR A 132 -0.91 -41.40 -14.20
C TYR A 132 -1.63 -41.96 -12.98
N SER A 133 -0.85 -42.42 -12.00
CA SER A 133 -1.32 -42.74 -10.65
C SER A 133 -1.32 -41.46 -9.81
N ILE A 134 -2.48 -40.98 -9.36
CA ILE A 134 -2.63 -39.66 -8.76
C ILE A 134 -3.45 -39.75 -7.47
N ASP A 135 -3.01 -39.02 -6.45
CA ASP A 135 -3.68 -38.89 -5.15
C ASP A 135 -4.04 -37.42 -4.83
N ASN A 136 -4.56 -37.19 -3.62
CA ASN A 136 -4.98 -35.87 -3.14
C ASN A 136 -3.86 -34.82 -3.12
N ARG A 137 -2.57 -35.18 -3.25
CA ARG A 137 -1.46 -34.21 -3.26
C ARG A 137 -1.41 -33.38 -4.53
N TRP A 138 -2.07 -33.83 -5.60
CA TRP A 138 -2.06 -33.21 -6.93
C TRP A 138 -3.35 -32.43 -7.27
N VAL A 139 -4.33 -32.49 -6.38
CA VAL A 139 -5.61 -31.81 -6.57
C VAL A 139 -5.43 -30.31 -6.32
N VAL A 140 -5.87 -29.49 -7.27
CA VAL A 140 -5.91 -28.02 -7.12
C VAL A 140 -7.13 -27.65 -6.28
N PRO A 141 -7.03 -26.80 -5.25
CA PRO A 141 -8.17 -26.41 -4.42
C PRO A 141 -9.34 -25.89 -5.26
N TYR A 142 -10.56 -26.35 -4.95
CA TYR A 142 -11.75 -26.08 -5.76
C TYR A 142 -13.00 -25.97 -4.89
N ASN A 143 -14.04 -25.30 -5.41
CA ASN A 143 -15.38 -25.37 -4.82
C ASN A 143 -16.24 -26.38 -5.61
N PRO A 144 -16.79 -27.42 -4.97
CA PRO A 144 -17.60 -28.45 -5.63
C PRO A 144 -18.77 -27.92 -6.45
N TRP A 145 -19.45 -26.90 -5.94
CA TRP A 145 -20.60 -26.31 -6.61
C TRP A 145 -20.19 -25.50 -7.85
N LEU A 146 -19.11 -24.70 -7.76
CA LEU A 146 -18.59 -23.93 -8.89
C LEU A 146 -18.14 -24.86 -10.03
N LEU A 147 -17.40 -25.92 -9.71
CA LEU A 147 -16.96 -26.91 -10.70
C LEU A 147 -18.15 -27.58 -11.39
N LYS A 148 -19.16 -28.03 -10.64
CA LYS A 148 -20.35 -28.66 -11.23
C LYS A 148 -21.17 -27.69 -12.07
N LYS A 149 -21.36 -26.46 -11.59
CA LYS A 149 -22.16 -25.43 -12.25
C LYS A 149 -21.56 -25.00 -13.58
N PHE A 150 -20.24 -24.82 -13.62
CA PHE A 150 -19.55 -24.31 -14.81
C PHE A 150 -18.86 -25.40 -15.63
N ASN A 151 -18.83 -26.64 -15.14
CA ASN A 151 -18.16 -27.77 -15.78
C ASN A 151 -16.72 -27.44 -16.22
N ALA A 152 -15.98 -26.74 -15.36
CA ALA A 152 -14.70 -26.12 -15.69
C ALA A 152 -13.69 -26.21 -14.52
N HIS A 153 -12.40 -26.12 -14.84
CA HIS A 153 -11.33 -26.02 -13.84
C HIS A 153 -11.34 -24.63 -13.20
N ILE A 154 -11.73 -24.55 -11.93
CA ILE A 154 -11.72 -23.31 -11.15
C ILE A 154 -10.85 -23.55 -9.92
N ASN A 155 -9.68 -22.93 -9.90
CA ASN A 155 -8.87 -22.85 -8.68
C ASN A 155 -9.55 -21.85 -7.74
N VAL A 156 -9.84 -22.26 -6.51
CA VAL A 156 -10.43 -21.40 -5.49
C VAL A 156 -9.46 -21.31 -4.33
N GLU A 157 -9.01 -20.09 -4.04
CA GLU A 157 -8.13 -19.82 -2.91
C GLU A 157 -8.82 -18.91 -1.90
N VAL A 158 -8.87 -19.35 -0.64
CA VAL A 158 -9.27 -18.51 0.49
C VAL A 158 -8.09 -17.63 0.88
N CYS A 159 -8.28 -16.31 0.89
CA CYS A 159 -7.27 -15.36 1.34
C CYS A 159 -7.87 -14.45 2.41
N ALA A 160 -7.51 -14.70 3.68
CA ALA A 160 -8.07 -13.99 4.83
C ALA A 160 -7.12 -12.92 5.42
N SER A 161 -5.95 -12.69 4.80
CA SER A 161 -4.94 -11.74 5.30
C SER A 161 -4.79 -10.49 4.42
N VAL A 162 -3.95 -9.53 4.84
CA VAL A 162 -3.59 -8.33 4.05
C VAL A 162 -2.99 -8.66 2.68
N LYS A 163 -2.53 -9.91 2.47
CA LYS A 163 -2.11 -10.36 1.15
C LYS A 163 -3.25 -10.27 0.13
N SER A 164 -4.51 -10.44 0.52
CA SER A 164 -5.68 -10.27 -0.36
C SER A 164 -5.69 -8.87 -1.00
N VAL A 165 -5.38 -7.84 -0.22
CA VAL A 165 -5.25 -6.45 -0.69
C VAL A 165 -4.11 -6.35 -1.71
N LYS A 166 -2.93 -6.88 -1.39
CA LYS A 166 -1.79 -6.89 -2.35
C LYS A 166 -2.15 -7.60 -3.65
N TYR A 167 -2.87 -8.72 -3.58
CA TYR A 167 -3.33 -9.47 -4.75
C TYR A 167 -4.36 -8.70 -5.56
N LEU A 168 -5.33 -8.04 -4.91
CA LEU A 168 -6.30 -7.17 -5.57
C LEU A 168 -5.60 -6.05 -6.34
N TYR A 169 -4.74 -5.28 -5.66
CA TYR A 169 -3.98 -4.21 -6.29
C TYR A 169 -3.10 -4.74 -7.43
N LYS A 170 -2.46 -5.90 -7.26
CA LYS A 170 -1.65 -6.51 -8.34
C LYS A 170 -2.47 -6.72 -9.61
N TYR A 171 -3.72 -7.20 -9.53
CA TYR A 171 -4.53 -7.47 -10.72
C TYR A 171 -5.30 -6.25 -11.23
N VAL A 172 -5.70 -5.33 -10.35
CA VAL A 172 -6.29 -4.03 -10.76
C VAL A 172 -5.26 -3.18 -11.51
N TYR A 173 -4.00 -3.21 -11.10
CA TYR A 173 -2.93 -2.39 -11.67
C TYR A 173 -2.00 -3.16 -12.61
N LYS A 174 -2.26 -4.45 -12.90
CA LYS A 174 -1.44 -5.24 -13.85
C LYS A 174 -1.45 -4.68 -15.27
N GLY A 175 -2.38 -3.78 -15.57
CA GLY A 175 -2.60 -3.25 -16.91
C GLY A 175 -3.35 -4.25 -17.79
N HIS A 176 -3.72 -3.80 -18.98
CA HIS A 176 -4.26 -4.70 -20.01
C HIS A 176 -3.13 -5.57 -20.56
N ASP A 177 -3.47 -6.75 -21.10
CA ASP A 177 -2.50 -7.51 -21.88
C ASP A 177 -2.07 -6.66 -23.10
N VAL A 178 -0.76 -6.47 -23.26
CA VAL A 178 -0.17 -5.69 -24.35
C VAL A 178 0.59 -6.64 -25.27
N ALA A 179 0.38 -6.50 -26.57
CA ALA A 179 1.21 -7.11 -27.59
C ALA A 179 2.11 -6.03 -28.19
N SER A 180 3.43 -6.25 -28.14
CA SER A 180 4.37 -5.43 -28.91
C SER A 180 4.50 -6.01 -30.32
N VAL A 181 4.17 -5.21 -31.33
CA VAL A 181 4.21 -5.60 -32.74
C VAL A 181 5.29 -4.80 -33.43
N LYS A 182 6.30 -5.47 -34.00
CA LYS A 182 7.30 -4.82 -34.86
C LYS A 182 6.78 -4.75 -36.29
N ILE A 183 6.65 -3.54 -36.84
CA ILE A 183 6.29 -3.33 -38.25
C ILE A 183 7.58 -3.06 -39.02
N GLN A 184 8.07 -4.06 -39.75
CA GLN A 184 9.29 -3.93 -40.56
C GLN A 184 8.92 -3.62 -42.01
N LYS A 185 9.30 -2.45 -42.52
CA LYS A 185 9.26 -2.15 -43.96
C LYS A 185 10.55 -2.65 -44.59
N GLU A 186 10.47 -3.52 -45.60
CA GLU A 186 11.64 -3.93 -46.36
C GLU A 186 12.25 -2.72 -47.09
N GLY A 187 13.56 -2.50 -46.92
CA GLY A 187 14.34 -1.54 -47.70
C GLY A 187 14.48 -0.10 -47.14
N ALA A 188 14.01 0.20 -45.92
CA ALA A 188 14.25 1.51 -45.31
C ALA A 188 15.58 1.53 -44.52
N LEU A 189 16.48 2.46 -44.87
CA LEU A 189 17.78 2.70 -44.20
C LEU A 189 17.66 3.52 -42.91
N ASP A 190 16.46 4.06 -42.61
CA ASP A 190 16.20 4.88 -41.43
C ASP A 190 15.51 4.02 -40.36
N HIS A 191 16.33 3.41 -39.49
CA HIS A 191 15.89 2.46 -38.47
C HIS A 191 15.66 3.19 -37.14
N ASP A 192 14.50 3.83 -37.00
CA ASP A 192 14.02 4.32 -35.70
C ASP A 192 13.41 3.15 -34.91
N GLU A 193 14.14 2.70 -33.87
CA GLU A 193 13.72 1.59 -33.01
C GLU A 193 12.41 1.90 -32.28
N ILE A 194 12.16 3.15 -31.88
CA ILE A 194 10.97 3.55 -31.12
C ILE A 194 9.73 3.57 -32.01
N LEU A 195 9.86 4.06 -33.25
CA LEU A 195 8.74 4.08 -34.22
C LEU A 195 8.44 2.72 -34.85
N SER A 196 9.38 1.77 -34.76
CA SER A 196 9.24 0.43 -35.36
C SER A 196 8.37 -0.52 -34.53
N PHE A 197 8.11 -0.21 -33.26
CA PHE A 197 7.26 -1.01 -32.38
C PHE A 197 5.93 -0.29 -32.11
N VAL A 198 4.84 -1.02 -32.33
CA VAL A 198 3.50 -0.59 -31.93
C VAL A 198 3.06 -1.43 -30.75
N GLU A 199 2.78 -0.79 -29.63
CA GLU A 199 2.13 -1.43 -28.50
C GLU A 199 0.62 -1.48 -28.75
N GLY A 200 0.12 -2.66 -29.11
CA GLY A 200 -1.31 -2.92 -29.27
C GLY A 200 -1.90 -3.45 -27.96
N ARG A 201 -3.06 -2.91 -27.56
CA ARG A 201 -3.85 -3.55 -26.49
C ARG A 201 -4.51 -4.81 -27.04
N TYR A 202 -4.29 -5.94 -26.36
CA TYR A 202 -5.02 -7.15 -26.66
C TYR A 202 -6.44 -7.06 -26.07
N VAL A 203 -7.44 -7.36 -26.90
CA VAL A 203 -8.85 -7.46 -26.49
C VAL A 203 -9.27 -8.90 -26.71
N SER A 204 -9.65 -9.60 -25.63
CA SER A 204 -10.11 -10.98 -25.75
C SER A 204 -11.43 -11.04 -26.54
N ALA A 205 -11.76 -12.19 -27.13
CA ALA A 205 -13.03 -12.34 -27.86
C ALA A 205 -14.27 -12.00 -26.99
N ARG A 206 -14.18 -12.25 -25.68
CA ARG A 206 -15.23 -11.88 -24.72
C ARG A 206 -15.33 -10.39 -24.51
N ASP A 207 -14.21 -9.71 -24.30
CA ASP A 207 -14.18 -8.26 -24.10
C ASP A 207 -14.64 -7.54 -25.37
N ALA A 208 -14.22 -8.04 -26.54
CA ALA A 208 -14.65 -7.55 -27.84
C ALA A 208 -16.16 -7.70 -28.03
N MET A 209 -16.73 -8.87 -27.70
CA MET A 209 -18.17 -9.07 -27.71
C MET A 209 -18.89 -8.13 -26.73
N TRP A 210 -18.34 -7.93 -25.52
CA TRP A 210 -18.90 -7.01 -24.52
C TRP A 210 -18.93 -5.57 -25.05
N HIS A 211 -17.86 -5.14 -25.72
CA HIS A 211 -17.75 -3.82 -26.36
C HIS A 211 -18.70 -3.68 -27.55
N LEU A 212 -18.77 -4.68 -28.43
CA LEU A 212 -19.64 -4.68 -29.61
C LEU A 212 -21.13 -4.63 -29.25
N ASN A 213 -21.50 -5.18 -28.09
CA ASN A 213 -22.86 -5.11 -27.57
C ASN A 213 -23.10 -3.88 -26.66
N GLU A 214 -22.13 -2.96 -26.56
CA GLU A 214 -22.18 -1.75 -25.74
C GLU A 214 -22.54 -2.00 -24.26
N PHE A 215 -22.16 -3.17 -23.75
CA PHE A 215 -22.39 -3.47 -22.34
C PHE A 215 -21.44 -2.68 -21.46
N ASN A 216 -21.96 -2.15 -20.35
CA ASN A 216 -21.16 -1.43 -19.37
C ASN A 216 -20.05 -2.34 -18.82
N LEU A 217 -18.80 -1.95 -19.04
CA LEU A 217 -17.61 -2.64 -18.51
C LEU A 217 -17.40 -2.40 -17.02
N SER A 218 -17.89 -1.27 -16.52
CA SER A 218 -17.84 -0.92 -15.12
C SER A 218 -19.09 -0.18 -14.72
N HIS A 219 -19.51 -0.39 -13.48
CA HIS A 219 -20.57 0.38 -12.85
C HIS A 219 -20.01 1.00 -11.58
N LYS A 220 -20.13 2.32 -11.45
CA LYS A 220 -19.78 3.03 -10.22
C LYS A 220 -21.04 3.19 -9.39
N SER A 221 -21.10 2.49 -8.26
CA SER A 221 -22.22 2.61 -7.33
C SER A 221 -22.32 4.01 -6.69
N HIS A 222 -21.19 4.73 -6.60
CA HIS A 222 -21.11 6.03 -5.95
C HIS A 222 -20.51 7.11 -6.85
N THR A 223 -21.02 8.34 -6.71
CA THR A 223 -20.42 9.54 -7.30
C THR A 223 -19.35 10.08 -6.37
N VAL A 224 -18.12 10.24 -6.86
CA VAL A 224 -17.03 10.84 -6.07
C VAL A 224 -16.92 12.33 -6.37
N VAL A 225 -17.10 13.18 -5.36
CA VAL A 225 -17.01 14.64 -5.47
C VAL A 225 -15.74 15.13 -4.79
N ARG A 226 -14.80 15.69 -5.56
CA ARG A 226 -13.57 16.27 -5.00
C ARG A 226 -13.83 17.68 -4.49
N LEU A 227 -13.53 17.92 -3.23
CA LEU A 227 -13.68 19.21 -2.56
C LEU A 227 -12.32 19.91 -2.48
N ALA A 228 -12.27 21.17 -2.87
CA ALA A 228 -11.09 22.03 -2.75
C ALA A 228 -10.77 22.33 -1.28
N VAL A 229 -9.48 22.34 -0.95
CA VAL A 229 -8.92 22.77 0.34
C VAL A 229 -7.70 23.62 0.02
N HIS A 230 -7.78 24.90 0.34
CA HIS A 230 -6.71 25.87 0.12
C HIS A 230 -6.89 27.04 1.08
N LEU A 231 -5.80 27.74 1.39
CA LEU A 231 -5.85 28.99 2.13
C LEU A 231 -6.40 30.12 1.24
N GLN A 232 -6.74 31.25 1.86
CA GLN A 232 -7.19 32.44 1.13
C GLN A 232 -6.12 32.86 0.12
N GLN A 233 -6.53 33.06 -1.14
CA GLN A 233 -5.66 33.39 -2.29
C GLN A 233 -4.59 32.35 -2.65
N GLN A 234 -4.60 31.16 -2.05
CA GLN A 234 -3.67 30.06 -2.37
C GLN A 234 -4.34 28.90 -3.12
N GLN A 235 -5.35 29.18 -3.92
CA GLN A 235 -6.00 28.16 -4.76
C GLN A 235 -5.01 27.58 -5.80
N PRO A 236 -5.07 26.27 -6.08
CA PRO A 236 -4.25 25.67 -7.13
C PRO A 236 -4.68 26.18 -8.50
N ILE A 237 -3.70 26.61 -9.31
CA ILE A 237 -3.91 27.08 -10.69
C ILE A 237 -3.21 26.11 -11.63
N VAL A 238 -3.94 25.61 -12.62
CA VAL A 238 -3.39 24.80 -13.71
C VAL A 238 -3.30 25.70 -14.94
N TYR A 239 -2.13 25.71 -15.56
CA TYR A 239 -1.84 26.52 -16.74
C TYR A 239 -1.00 25.71 -17.75
N GLU A 240 -1.01 26.16 -19.00
CA GLU A 240 -0.07 25.72 -20.02
C GLU A 240 1.14 26.65 -20.01
N ASP A 241 2.34 26.11 -20.25
CA ASP A 241 3.58 26.89 -20.27
C ASP A 241 3.45 28.10 -21.21
N GLY A 242 3.79 29.29 -20.69
CA GLY A 242 3.65 30.57 -21.40
C GLY A 242 2.28 31.25 -21.26
N GLN A 243 1.32 30.68 -20.54
CA GLN A 243 0.01 31.28 -20.24
C GLN A 243 -0.21 31.58 -18.75
N GLU A 244 0.86 31.75 -17.98
CA GLU A 244 0.83 31.91 -16.52
C GLU A 244 -0.02 33.12 -16.11
N ALA A 245 0.23 34.28 -16.71
CA ALA A 245 -0.46 35.53 -16.37
C ALA A 245 -1.97 35.43 -16.63
N GLN A 246 -2.36 34.89 -17.78
CA GLN A 246 -3.78 34.69 -18.11
C GLN A 246 -4.45 33.67 -17.17
N ALA A 247 -3.72 32.62 -16.77
CA ALA A 247 -4.24 31.64 -15.83
C ALA A 247 -4.47 32.25 -14.44
N ILE A 248 -3.60 33.16 -13.99
CA ILE A 248 -3.78 33.91 -12.74
C ILE A 248 -5.03 34.80 -12.82
N GLU A 249 -5.21 35.57 -13.90
CA GLU A 249 -6.40 36.40 -14.10
C GLU A 249 -7.69 35.57 -14.12
N ARG A 250 -7.69 34.45 -14.85
CA ARG A 250 -8.83 33.51 -14.87
C ARG A 250 -9.11 32.92 -13.49
N ALA A 251 -8.08 32.57 -12.73
CA ALA A 251 -8.23 32.01 -11.40
C ALA A 251 -8.77 33.01 -10.38
N ALA A 252 -8.42 34.30 -10.51
CA ALA A 252 -8.93 35.35 -9.63
C ALA A 252 -10.46 35.52 -9.74
N LEU A 253 -11.04 35.23 -10.91
CA LEU A 253 -12.48 35.31 -11.17
C LEU A 253 -13.21 33.99 -10.88
N ARG A 254 -12.49 32.87 -10.71
CA ARG A 254 -13.07 31.53 -10.63
C ARG A 254 -13.29 31.10 -9.18
N LYS A 255 -14.52 30.71 -8.86
CA LYS A 255 -14.84 30.13 -7.55
C LYS A 255 -14.40 28.67 -7.47
N THR A 256 -13.98 28.25 -6.28
CA THR A 256 -13.72 26.85 -5.95
C THR A 256 -14.95 26.26 -5.27
N THR A 257 -14.98 24.94 -5.07
CA THR A 257 -16.07 24.31 -4.29
C THR A 257 -16.14 24.89 -2.87
N LEU A 258 -15.00 25.32 -2.30
CA LEU A 258 -14.90 25.90 -0.96
C LEU A 258 -15.46 27.32 -0.93
N THR A 259 -15.02 28.21 -1.83
CA THR A 259 -15.52 29.59 -1.85
C THR A 259 -16.99 29.66 -2.29
N SER A 260 -17.43 28.73 -3.16
CA SER A 260 -18.85 28.60 -3.49
C SER A 260 -19.69 28.07 -2.32
N TRP A 261 -19.10 27.27 -1.40
CA TRP A 261 -19.79 26.84 -0.19
C TRP A 261 -20.01 28.00 0.79
N PHE A 262 -19.05 28.91 0.90
CA PHE A 262 -19.23 30.16 1.65
C PHE A 262 -20.40 30.99 1.11
N GLU A 263 -20.50 31.14 -0.21
CA GLU A 263 -21.62 31.83 -0.83
C GLU A 263 -22.94 31.08 -0.68
N LEU A 264 -22.94 29.75 -0.77
CA LEU A 264 -24.12 28.95 -0.48
C LEU A 264 -24.63 29.23 0.93
N ASN A 265 -23.74 29.21 1.94
CA ASN A 265 -24.12 29.52 3.30
C ASN A 265 -24.58 30.98 3.48
N LYS A 266 -24.12 31.94 2.68
CA LYS A 266 -24.66 33.31 2.74
C LYS A 266 -26.12 33.38 2.27
N ASN A 267 -26.48 32.56 1.28
CA ASN A 267 -27.73 32.71 0.53
C ASN A 267 -28.81 31.68 0.89
N ASP A 268 -28.42 30.50 1.39
CA ASP A 268 -29.33 29.40 1.71
C ASP A 268 -29.19 28.98 3.19
N PRO A 269 -30.12 29.39 4.06
CA PRO A 269 -30.12 28.99 5.47
C PRO A 269 -30.16 27.47 5.69
N SER A 270 -30.67 26.70 4.72
CA SER A 270 -30.71 25.24 4.84
C SER A 270 -29.34 24.58 4.74
N ALA A 271 -28.32 25.31 4.25
CA ALA A 271 -26.93 24.84 4.23
C ALA A 271 -26.18 25.07 5.55
N HIS A 272 -26.67 25.93 6.45
CA HIS A 272 -25.97 26.34 7.68
C HIS A 272 -25.64 25.17 8.63
N ASN A 273 -26.48 24.14 8.62
CA ASN A 273 -26.33 22.98 9.49
C ASN A 273 -25.59 21.81 8.83
N ILE A 274 -24.98 22.03 7.65
CA ILE A 274 -24.28 20.99 6.88
C ILE A 274 -22.79 21.34 6.84
N SER A 275 -21.96 20.40 7.28
CA SER A 275 -20.50 20.54 7.22
C SER A 275 -20.03 20.56 5.77
N TYR A 276 -18.89 21.18 5.46
CA TYR A 276 -18.38 21.22 4.09
C TYR A 276 -18.18 19.82 3.48
N SER A 277 -17.74 18.84 4.27
CA SER A 277 -17.64 17.43 3.84
C SER A 277 -18.98 16.80 3.46
N ASP A 278 -20.07 17.19 4.12
CA ASP A 278 -21.39 16.58 3.90
C ASP A 278 -22.18 17.27 2.78
N ILE A 279 -21.79 18.48 2.37
CA ILE A 279 -22.48 19.26 1.32
C ILE A 279 -22.76 18.44 0.05
N PRO A 280 -21.83 17.63 -0.50
CA PRO A 280 -22.09 16.83 -1.69
C PRO A 280 -23.28 15.87 -1.58
N GLN A 281 -23.66 15.44 -0.38
CA GLN A 281 -24.82 14.57 -0.17
C GLN A 281 -26.15 15.32 -0.39
N TYR A 282 -26.16 16.63 -0.16
CA TYR A 282 -27.37 17.49 -0.23
C TYR A 282 -27.37 18.46 -1.41
N TYR A 283 -26.20 18.77 -1.96
CA TYR A 283 -26.01 19.72 -3.06
C TYR A 283 -25.12 19.11 -4.15
N VAL A 284 -25.34 19.57 -5.38
CA VAL A 284 -24.53 19.25 -6.57
C VAL A 284 -23.77 20.49 -6.96
N PHE A 285 -22.46 20.37 -7.16
CA PHE A 285 -21.65 21.45 -7.69
C PHE A 285 -21.86 21.56 -9.20
N ASP A 286 -22.53 22.62 -9.64
CA ASP A 286 -22.72 22.91 -11.05
C ASP A 286 -21.48 23.62 -11.59
N LYS A 287 -20.73 22.93 -12.45
CA LYS A 287 -19.50 23.44 -13.05
C LYS A 287 -19.74 24.57 -14.05
N SER A 288 -20.95 24.70 -14.61
CA SER A 288 -21.28 25.75 -15.56
C SER A 288 -21.50 27.09 -14.84
N THR A 289 -22.23 27.07 -13.73
CA THR A 289 -22.47 28.27 -12.91
C THR A 289 -21.45 28.45 -11.80
N ILE A 290 -20.57 27.47 -11.60
CA ILE A 290 -19.56 27.39 -10.53
C ILE A 290 -20.19 27.63 -9.15
N ASN A 291 -21.32 26.95 -8.88
CA ASN A 291 -22.12 27.14 -7.66
C ASN A 291 -22.74 25.82 -7.20
N TRP A 292 -23.09 25.76 -5.92
CA TRP A 292 -23.84 24.64 -5.36
C TRP A 292 -25.34 24.80 -5.62
N LYS A 293 -25.98 23.73 -6.10
CA LYS A 293 -27.43 23.64 -6.32
C LYS A 293 -28.01 22.48 -5.52
N LYS A 294 -29.22 22.65 -4.98
CA LYS A 294 -29.86 21.61 -4.16
C LYS A 294 -30.03 20.31 -4.95
N ARG A 295 -29.56 19.20 -4.37
CA ARG A 295 -29.58 17.87 -4.99
C ARG A 295 -31.01 17.34 -4.97
N GLN A 296 -31.45 16.81 -6.11
CA GLN A 296 -32.78 16.24 -6.24
C GLN A 296 -32.82 14.72 -5.97
N ARG A 297 -31.74 13.97 -6.25
CA ARG A 297 -31.68 12.50 -6.14
C ARG A 297 -30.27 11.99 -5.82
N GLY A 298 -30.18 10.79 -5.25
CA GLY A 298 -28.95 10.00 -5.14
C GLY A 298 -27.95 10.46 -4.09
N GLY A 299 -28.37 11.26 -3.09
CA GLY A 299 -27.47 11.78 -2.04
C GLY A 299 -26.77 10.70 -1.22
N GLN A 300 -27.44 9.57 -0.97
CA GLN A 300 -26.88 8.43 -0.22
C GLN A 300 -25.73 7.71 -0.95
N ASN A 301 -25.61 7.91 -2.27
CA ASN A 301 -24.59 7.28 -3.10
C ASN A 301 -23.52 8.29 -3.54
N VAL A 302 -23.18 9.25 -2.66
CA VAL A 302 -22.16 10.27 -2.90
C VAL A 302 -21.05 10.10 -1.89
N ILE A 303 -19.81 10.11 -2.37
CA ILE A 303 -18.62 10.10 -1.55
C ILE A 303 -17.86 11.38 -1.84
N GLU A 304 -17.67 12.22 -0.84
CA GLU A 304 -16.77 13.35 -0.90
C GLU A 304 -15.32 12.91 -0.83
N ARG A 305 -14.43 13.70 -1.40
CA ARG A 305 -12.98 13.52 -1.26
C ARG A 305 -12.33 14.87 -1.06
N LEU A 306 -11.95 15.16 0.18
CA LEU A 306 -10.99 16.22 0.48
C LEU A 306 -9.58 15.71 0.15
N PRO A 307 -8.72 16.51 -0.49
CA PRO A 307 -7.33 16.14 -0.71
C PRO A 307 -6.63 15.81 0.61
N VAL A 308 -5.67 14.90 0.56
CA VAL A 308 -4.72 14.71 1.65
C VAL A 308 -3.84 15.96 1.68
N VAL A 309 -3.67 16.54 2.86
CA VAL A 309 -2.79 17.68 3.08
C VAL A 309 -1.69 17.21 4.03
N SER A 310 -0.44 17.50 3.68
CA SER A 310 0.71 17.16 4.53
C SER A 310 0.64 17.95 5.84
N ILE A 311 1.05 17.34 6.96
CA ILE A 311 1.16 18.03 8.26
C ILE A 311 2.20 19.16 8.19
N LEU A 312 3.20 19.03 7.30
CA LEU A 312 4.19 20.08 7.03
C LEU A 312 3.58 21.33 6.34
N ASP A 313 2.40 21.21 5.73
CA ASP A 313 1.59 22.34 5.24
C ASP A 313 0.60 22.74 6.36
N THR A 314 1.19 23.20 7.46
CA THR A 314 0.59 23.31 8.79
C THR A 314 -0.80 23.95 8.79
N GLU A 315 -0.91 25.18 8.28
CA GLU A 315 -2.18 25.91 8.30
C GLU A 315 -3.25 25.30 7.37
N ARG A 316 -2.86 24.76 6.22
CA ARG A 316 -3.80 24.10 5.31
C ARG A 316 -4.28 22.77 5.88
N TYR A 317 -3.43 22.07 6.62
CA TYR A 317 -3.77 20.84 7.33
C TYR A 317 -4.83 21.12 8.41
N TYR A 318 -4.62 22.13 9.25
CA TYR A 318 -5.59 22.51 10.28
C TYR A 318 -6.90 23.05 9.68
N LEU A 319 -6.83 23.83 8.60
CA LEU A 319 -8.02 24.21 7.83
C LEU A 319 -8.81 22.97 7.37
N ARG A 320 -8.14 21.96 6.82
CA ARG A 320 -8.78 20.71 6.41
C ARG A 320 -9.52 20.05 7.56
N MET A 321 -8.93 20.02 8.75
CA MET A 321 -9.57 19.46 9.94
C MET A 321 -10.82 20.22 10.36
N LEU A 322 -10.77 21.56 10.34
CA LEU A 322 -11.92 22.40 10.64
C LEU A 322 -13.05 22.20 9.62
N LEU A 323 -12.72 22.08 8.34
CA LEU A 323 -13.70 21.86 7.26
C LEU A 323 -14.48 20.54 7.39
N LEU A 324 -13.93 19.54 8.08
CA LEU A 324 -14.62 18.28 8.37
C LEU A 324 -15.65 18.40 9.50
N ARG A 325 -15.64 19.50 10.26
CA ARG A 325 -16.42 19.64 11.50
C ARG A 325 -17.33 20.86 11.50
N LYS A 326 -16.84 21.98 10.99
CA LYS A 326 -17.56 23.25 11.00
C LYS A 326 -18.63 23.26 9.91
N SER A 327 -19.84 23.62 10.29
CA SER A 327 -20.95 23.87 9.37
C SER A 327 -21.20 25.37 9.21
N GLY A 328 -21.84 25.75 8.11
CA GLY A 328 -22.39 27.11 7.93
C GLY A 328 -21.39 28.27 7.82
N ALA A 329 -20.09 28.01 7.70
CA ALA A 329 -19.11 29.08 7.57
C ALA A 329 -19.35 29.89 6.28
N ILE A 330 -19.33 31.23 6.36
CA ILE A 330 -19.51 32.13 5.22
C ILE A 330 -18.22 32.80 4.75
N SER A 331 -17.09 32.51 5.39
CA SER A 331 -15.77 33.08 5.07
C SER A 331 -14.63 32.24 5.67
N PHE A 332 -13.38 32.58 5.36
CA PHE A 332 -12.22 31.98 6.04
C PHE A 332 -12.11 32.49 7.49
N GLU A 333 -12.46 33.74 7.71
CA GLU A 333 -12.50 34.40 9.02
C GLU A 333 -13.52 33.74 9.96
N ASP A 334 -14.65 33.31 9.41
CA ASP A 334 -15.65 32.52 10.13
C ASP A 334 -15.06 31.20 10.58
N ILE A 335 -14.31 30.51 9.70
CA ILE A 335 -13.65 29.25 10.06
C ILE A 335 -12.72 29.46 11.26
N LEU A 336 -11.92 30.53 11.25
CA LEU A 336 -11.04 30.94 12.35
C LEU A 336 -11.75 31.36 13.64
N THR A 337 -13.05 31.66 13.58
CA THR A 337 -13.80 32.13 14.75
C THR A 337 -14.34 30.95 15.55
N VAL A 338 -13.92 30.84 16.82
CA VAL A 338 -14.34 29.80 17.76
C VAL A 338 -14.96 30.46 18.99
N ASN A 339 -16.18 30.06 19.37
CA ASN A 339 -16.93 30.63 20.51
C ASN A 339 -17.03 32.18 20.48
N GLY A 340 -17.12 32.77 19.28
CA GLY A 340 -17.20 34.22 19.08
C GLY A 340 -15.85 34.96 19.13
N LEU A 341 -14.74 34.26 19.38
CA LEU A 341 -13.39 34.82 19.36
C LEU A 341 -12.68 34.42 18.07
N ARG A 342 -12.11 35.40 17.37
CA ARG A 342 -11.33 35.17 16.15
C ARG A 342 -9.91 34.73 16.52
N CYS A 343 -9.54 33.52 16.14
CA CYS A 343 -8.16 33.04 16.23
C CYS A 343 -7.26 33.65 15.15
N ILE A 344 -5.96 33.63 15.38
CA ILE A 344 -4.94 34.12 14.44
C ILE A 344 -4.66 33.05 13.37
N THR A 345 -4.59 31.79 13.79
CA THR A 345 -4.24 30.63 12.94
C THR A 345 -5.32 29.56 12.98
N PHE A 346 -5.37 28.72 11.93
CA PHE A 346 -6.26 27.57 11.89
C PHE A 346 -5.85 26.53 12.94
N GLN A 347 -4.56 26.42 13.28
CA GLN A 347 -4.10 25.61 14.41
C GLN A 347 -4.76 26.02 15.72
N GLN A 348 -4.73 27.32 16.05
CA GLN A 348 -5.33 27.85 17.27
C GLN A 348 -6.86 27.64 17.27
N ALA A 349 -7.50 27.76 16.11
CA ALA A 349 -8.93 27.43 15.98
C ALA A 349 -9.18 25.93 16.25
N CYS A 350 -8.34 25.01 15.73
CA CYS A 350 -8.42 23.58 16.04
C CYS A 350 -8.26 23.30 17.55
N GLN A 351 -7.35 23.99 18.24
CA GLN A 351 -7.20 23.91 19.71
C GLN A 351 -8.45 24.37 20.44
N GLY A 352 -9.02 25.51 20.03
CA GLY A 352 -10.28 26.01 20.59
C GLY A 352 -11.46 25.04 20.40
N TYR A 353 -11.49 24.30 19.28
CA TYR A 353 -12.44 23.23 19.01
C TYR A 353 -12.09 21.89 19.68
N ARG A 354 -10.96 21.82 20.42
CA ARG A 354 -10.43 20.59 21.05
C ARG A 354 -10.26 19.43 20.07
N LEU A 355 -9.87 19.76 18.84
CA LEU A 355 -9.58 18.76 17.79
C LEU A 355 -8.15 18.22 17.88
N LEU A 356 -7.27 18.95 18.56
CA LEU A 356 -5.90 18.51 18.84
C LEU A 356 -5.88 17.80 20.19
N ARG A 357 -5.15 16.68 20.27
CA ARG A 357 -4.80 16.09 21.57
C ARG A 357 -3.68 16.96 22.15
N GLY A 358 -3.83 17.42 23.38
CA GLY A 358 -2.75 18.11 24.06
C GLY A 358 -1.55 17.18 24.31
N ASP A 359 -0.44 17.77 24.74
CA ASP A 359 0.84 17.05 24.89
C ASP A 359 0.88 16.05 26.04
N GLN A 360 -0.19 15.93 26.85
CA GLN A 360 -0.26 15.05 28.02
C GLN A 360 0.17 13.61 27.70
N GLN A 361 -0.23 13.07 26.54
CA GLN A 361 0.16 11.71 26.15
C GLN A 361 1.68 11.56 25.95
N TRP A 362 2.36 12.62 25.52
CA TRP A 362 3.81 12.65 25.36
C TRP A 362 4.50 12.77 26.71
N HIS A 363 3.96 13.58 27.63
CA HIS A 363 4.44 13.63 29.00
C HIS A 363 4.28 12.28 29.72
N ASP A 364 3.11 11.64 29.60
CA ASP A 364 2.84 10.33 30.19
C ASP A 364 3.80 9.27 29.64
N THR A 365 4.04 9.28 28.32
CA THR A 365 4.95 8.35 27.64
C THR A 365 6.40 8.50 28.13
N LEU A 366 6.90 9.73 28.24
CA LEU A 366 8.26 9.99 28.72
C LEU A 366 8.40 9.66 30.22
N ASN A 367 7.39 9.99 31.04
CA ASN A 367 7.36 9.65 32.46
C ASN A 367 7.34 8.14 32.70
N GLU A 368 6.58 7.38 31.90
CA GLU A 368 6.55 5.93 31.97
C GLU A 368 7.91 5.34 31.58
N ALA A 369 8.45 5.75 30.42
CA ALA A 369 9.76 5.27 29.96
C ALA A 369 10.89 5.58 30.94
N ALA A 370 10.85 6.75 31.60
CA ALA A 370 11.88 7.17 32.57
C ALA A 370 12.01 6.22 33.77
N GLN A 371 11.02 5.37 34.04
CA GLN A 371 11.08 4.40 35.15
C GLN A 371 11.95 3.17 34.84
N PHE A 372 12.20 2.86 33.56
CA PHE A 372 12.85 1.60 33.17
C PHE A 372 13.81 1.69 31.98
N GLN A 373 13.93 2.85 31.33
CA GLN A 373 14.85 3.06 30.21
C GLN A 373 16.07 3.89 30.62
N SER A 374 17.17 3.72 29.89
CA SER A 374 18.36 4.55 30.09
C SER A 374 18.16 5.99 29.55
N PRO A 375 18.87 7.00 30.09
CA PRO A 375 18.76 8.40 29.64
C PRO A 375 18.96 8.57 28.13
N ARG A 376 19.85 7.81 27.51
CA ARG A 376 20.02 7.81 26.04
C ARG A 376 18.80 7.28 25.30
N GLN A 377 18.19 6.20 25.78
CA GLN A 377 16.94 5.67 25.18
C GLN A 377 15.80 6.67 25.34
N LEU A 378 15.76 7.43 26.44
CA LEU A 378 14.84 8.55 26.61
C LEU A 378 15.10 9.66 25.60
N ARG A 379 16.36 10.02 25.31
CA ARG A 379 16.70 11.00 24.26
C ARG A 379 16.32 10.52 22.86
N MET A 380 16.49 9.23 22.55
CA MET A 380 15.99 8.63 21.31
C MET A 380 14.47 8.70 21.20
N LEU A 381 13.76 8.36 22.28
CA LEU A 381 12.31 8.45 22.36
C LEU A 381 11.82 9.90 22.21
N PHE A 382 12.49 10.85 22.85
CA PHE A 382 12.23 12.29 22.70
C PHE A 382 12.38 12.73 21.24
N ALA A 383 13.44 12.31 20.54
CA ALA A 383 13.64 12.63 19.13
C ALA A 383 12.55 12.02 18.22
N ILE A 384 12.11 10.78 18.51
CA ILE A 384 10.98 10.13 17.82
C ILE A 384 9.68 10.91 18.06
N ILE A 385 9.42 11.32 19.30
CA ILE A 385 8.26 12.14 19.66
C ILE A 385 8.32 13.49 18.93
N CYS A 386 9.48 14.14 18.81
CA CYS A 386 9.61 15.37 18.03
C CYS A 386 9.42 15.15 16.52
N GLY A 387 9.87 14.00 16.00
CA GLY A 387 9.78 13.67 14.57
C GLY A 387 8.38 13.24 14.10
N PHE A 388 7.61 12.59 14.97
CA PHE A 388 6.32 11.97 14.62
C PHE A 388 5.16 12.29 15.56
N GLY A 389 5.47 12.63 16.81
CA GLY A 389 4.48 13.14 17.75
C GLY A 389 4.17 14.58 17.37
N GLU A 390 2.90 14.86 17.10
CA GLU A 390 2.42 16.23 16.87
C GLU A 390 2.47 17.01 18.19
N VAL A 391 3.67 17.31 18.71
CA VAL A 391 3.90 18.02 19.98
C VAL A 391 3.58 19.50 19.79
N GLU A 392 2.75 20.07 20.66
CA GLU A 392 2.36 21.48 20.63
C GLU A 392 3.46 22.40 21.20
N ASP A 393 4.12 21.99 22.28
CA ASP A 393 5.17 22.76 22.98
C ASP A 393 6.39 21.89 23.30
N VAL A 394 7.28 21.74 22.32
CA VAL A 394 8.54 21.00 22.48
C VAL A 394 9.46 21.62 23.56
N PRO A 395 9.58 22.95 23.68
CA PRO A 395 10.29 23.58 24.81
C PRO A 395 9.77 23.16 26.19
N ASP A 396 8.45 23.16 26.43
CA ASP A 396 7.90 22.69 27.70
C ASP A 396 8.18 21.20 27.92
N LEU A 397 8.00 20.37 26.88
CA LEU A 397 8.30 18.94 26.94
C LEU A 397 9.78 18.69 27.30
N TRP A 398 10.72 19.45 26.74
CA TRP A 398 12.12 19.39 27.12
C TRP A 398 12.33 19.80 28.58
N VAL A 399 11.81 20.95 29.00
CA VAL A 399 12.00 21.48 30.36
C VAL A 399 11.49 20.51 31.42
N GLN A 400 10.32 19.90 31.20
CA GLN A 400 9.68 18.98 32.13
C GLN A 400 10.45 17.66 32.30
N HIS A 401 11.12 17.19 31.23
CA HIS A 401 11.79 15.88 31.21
C HIS A 401 13.32 15.97 31.19
N GLN A 402 13.89 17.18 31.22
CA GLN A 402 15.33 17.44 31.09
C GLN A 402 16.16 16.61 32.07
N VAL A 403 15.73 16.51 33.33
CA VAL A 403 16.47 15.82 34.39
C VAL A 403 16.73 14.36 34.03
N SER A 404 15.69 13.64 33.61
CA SER A 404 15.80 12.24 33.19
C SER A 404 16.53 12.10 31.85
N LEU A 405 16.36 13.07 30.95
CA LEU A 405 17.02 13.08 29.65
C LEU A 405 18.52 13.35 29.74
N CYS A 406 19.04 13.96 30.81
CA CYS A 406 20.46 14.30 30.93
C CYS A 406 21.18 13.61 32.09
N GLU A 407 20.53 12.72 32.84
CA GLU A 407 21.04 12.10 34.06
C GLU A 407 22.44 11.46 33.89
N ASP A 408 22.68 10.72 32.81
CA ASP A 408 23.97 10.08 32.51
C ASP A 408 25.09 11.11 32.27
N PHE A 409 24.77 12.21 31.61
CA PHE A 409 25.70 13.30 31.37
C PHE A 409 25.92 14.18 32.60
N VAL A 410 24.90 14.39 33.43
CA VAL A 410 25.04 15.07 34.72
C VAL A 410 25.96 14.26 35.63
N HIS A 411 25.76 12.94 35.70
CA HIS A 411 26.60 12.05 36.49
C HIS A 411 28.05 12.02 35.98
N ARG A 412 28.27 12.08 34.65
CA ARG A 412 29.61 12.04 34.04
C ARG A 412 30.34 13.38 34.11
N TYR A 413 29.61 14.49 34.01
CA TYR A 413 30.16 15.83 33.92
C TYR A 413 29.67 16.69 35.09
N SER A 414 28.63 17.49 34.90
CA SER A 414 28.03 18.32 35.96
C SER A 414 26.58 18.68 35.64
N GLU A 415 25.82 19.13 36.63
CA GLU A 415 24.45 19.65 36.43
C GLU A 415 24.38 20.81 35.43
N GLN A 416 25.44 21.62 35.36
CA GLN A 416 25.51 22.78 34.47
C GLN A 416 25.80 22.38 33.01
N THR A 417 26.63 21.36 32.80
CA THR A 417 27.09 20.96 31.46
C THR A 417 26.32 19.77 30.90
N GLY A 418 25.73 18.92 31.76
CA GLY A 418 24.97 17.74 31.37
C GLY A 418 23.84 18.01 30.38
N PRO A 419 22.98 19.02 30.59
CA PRO A 419 21.93 19.39 29.63
C PRO A 419 22.45 19.78 28.25
N HIS A 420 23.63 20.42 28.17
CA HIS A 420 24.24 20.81 26.90
C HIS A 420 24.69 19.58 26.11
N TYR A 421 25.26 18.57 26.77
CA TYR A 421 25.60 17.30 26.14
C TYR A 421 24.36 16.51 25.71
N ALA A 422 23.29 16.52 26.52
CA ALA A 422 22.03 15.89 26.16
C ALA A 422 21.39 16.53 24.91
N LEU A 423 21.41 17.86 24.81
CA LEU A 423 20.92 18.58 23.63
C LEU A 423 21.76 18.29 22.38
N ALA A 424 23.09 18.22 22.50
CA ALA A 424 23.95 17.86 21.38
C ALA A 424 23.68 16.43 20.86
N ASP A 425 23.47 15.46 21.76
CA ASP A 425 23.07 14.08 21.41
C ASP A 425 21.68 14.07 20.73
N ILE A 426 20.75 14.91 21.18
CA ILE A 426 19.43 15.07 20.55
C ILE A 426 19.52 15.69 19.15
N GLU A 427 20.36 16.72 18.94
CA GLU A 427 20.56 17.35 17.61
C GLU A 427 20.98 16.31 16.55
N GLU A 428 21.89 15.40 16.91
CA GLU A 428 22.30 14.31 16.03
C GLU A 428 21.11 13.38 15.72
N LEU A 429 20.37 12.95 16.73
CA LEU A 429 19.20 12.07 16.57
C LEU A 429 18.11 12.71 15.70
N LEU A 430 17.89 14.02 15.82
CA LEU A 430 16.91 14.80 15.05
C LEU A 430 17.24 14.89 13.56
N THR A 431 18.52 14.74 13.18
CA THR A 431 18.96 14.78 11.78
C THR A 431 18.26 13.70 10.95
N SER A 432 18.00 12.53 11.54
CA SER A 432 17.25 11.43 10.89
C SER A 432 15.81 11.79 10.52
N TYR A 433 15.26 12.85 11.12
CA TYR A 433 13.90 13.36 10.90
C TYR A 433 13.87 14.69 10.13
N ASN A 434 15.02 15.16 9.60
CA ASN A 434 15.17 16.48 8.99
C ASN A 434 14.80 17.65 9.93
N LEU A 435 14.93 17.44 11.25
CA LEU A 435 14.72 18.44 12.29
C LEU A 435 16.06 18.95 12.83
N SER A 436 16.02 20.05 13.58
CA SER A 436 17.15 20.61 14.33
C SER A 436 16.63 21.27 15.61
N LEU A 437 17.48 21.46 16.63
CA LEU A 437 17.08 22.17 17.86
C LEU A 437 16.56 23.56 17.54
N GLN A 438 17.15 24.25 16.56
CA GLN A 438 16.67 25.56 16.10
C GLN A 438 15.24 25.52 15.55
N LYS A 439 14.90 24.50 14.75
CA LYS A 439 13.52 24.33 14.23
C LYS A 439 12.51 24.03 15.34
N LEU A 440 12.97 23.37 16.40
CA LEU A 440 12.16 23.01 17.57
C LEU A 440 12.17 24.08 18.68
N GLN A 441 12.80 25.24 18.44
CA GLN A 441 12.93 26.34 19.41
C GLN A 441 13.63 25.94 20.72
N LEU A 442 14.52 24.94 20.66
CA LEU A 442 15.35 24.51 21.77
C LEU A 442 16.70 25.24 21.78
N PRO A 443 17.40 25.32 22.94
CA PRO A 443 18.71 25.97 23.01
C PRO A 443 19.72 25.27 22.10
N THR A 444 20.35 26.03 21.19
CA THR A 444 21.43 25.52 20.35
C THR A 444 22.70 25.36 21.16
N VAL A 445 23.46 24.30 20.91
CA VAL A 445 24.69 24.00 21.62
C VAL A 445 25.86 24.00 20.65
N ASP A 446 26.95 24.68 21.02
CA ASP A 446 28.21 24.68 20.29
C ASP A 446 29.23 23.82 21.07
N LEU A 447 29.33 22.54 20.72
CA LEU A 447 30.25 21.59 21.35
C LEU A 447 31.22 21.00 20.31
N PRO A 448 32.50 20.76 20.67
CA PRO A 448 33.46 20.12 19.77
C PRO A 448 33.02 18.69 19.43
N ALA A 449 33.05 18.33 18.14
CA ALA A 449 32.67 17.01 17.63
C ALA A 449 33.39 15.83 18.32
N SER A 450 34.57 16.06 18.91
CA SER A 450 35.35 15.06 19.64
C SER A 450 34.73 14.60 20.97
N VAL A 451 33.70 15.27 21.49
CA VAL A 451 33.04 14.87 22.75
C VAL A 451 31.89 13.87 22.53
N LEU A 452 31.38 13.75 21.30
CA LEU A 452 30.31 12.81 20.92
C LEU A 452 30.86 11.45 20.43
N GLU A 453 32.16 11.33 20.15
CA GLU A 453 32.77 10.03 19.81
C GLU A 453 32.93 9.15 21.05
N ARG A 454 31.90 8.34 21.38
CA ARG A 454 32.14 7.03 22.01
C ARG A 454 31.24 5.95 21.44
N ALA A 455 31.92 4.91 20.94
CA ALA A 455 31.41 3.72 20.29
C ALA A 455 30.28 3.03 21.09
N ASN A 456 29.25 2.57 20.35
CA ASN A 456 28.13 1.75 20.82
C ASN A 456 28.53 0.31 21.27
N PHE A 457 29.80 0.04 21.53
CA PHE A 457 30.28 -1.30 21.81
C PHE A 457 31.41 -1.29 22.84
N ASP A 458 31.47 -2.35 23.66
CA ASP A 458 32.60 -2.61 24.53
C ASP A 458 33.81 -2.97 23.65
N VAL A 459 34.76 -2.05 23.59
CA VAL A 459 35.98 -2.17 22.76
C VAL A 459 36.77 -3.43 23.11
N VAL A 460 36.75 -3.85 24.38
CA VAL A 460 37.48 -5.04 24.85
C VAL A 460 36.77 -6.32 24.39
N GLU A 461 35.44 -6.35 24.48
CA GLU A 461 34.62 -7.48 24.02
C GLU A 461 34.70 -7.66 22.50
N GLU A 462 34.57 -6.59 21.73
CA GLU A 462 34.65 -6.64 20.27
C GLU A 462 36.06 -6.99 19.79
N GLN A 463 37.10 -6.53 20.47
CA GLN A 463 38.47 -6.95 20.18
C GLN A 463 38.66 -8.45 20.42
N ALA A 464 38.05 -9.02 21.48
CA ALA A 464 38.11 -10.45 21.75
C ALA A 464 37.38 -11.27 20.68
N LYS A 465 36.19 -10.82 20.23
CA LYS A 465 35.45 -11.45 19.12
C LYS A 465 36.23 -11.37 17.81
N ALA A 466 36.81 -10.21 17.48
CA ALA A 466 37.63 -10.03 16.28
C ALA A 466 38.83 -10.99 16.26
N ASN A 467 39.53 -11.14 17.39
CA ASN A 467 40.64 -12.08 17.51
C ASN A 467 40.19 -13.54 17.29
N SER A 468 39.03 -13.92 17.86
CA SER A 468 38.44 -15.26 17.68
C SER A 468 38.05 -15.55 16.22
N TYR A 469 37.41 -14.60 15.54
CA TYR A 469 36.99 -14.74 14.15
C TYR A 469 38.18 -14.74 13.18
N THR A 470 39.23 -13.97 13.47
CA THR A 470 40.46 -13.94 12.66
C THR A 470 41.13 -15.32 12.55
N MET A 471 41.01 -16.15 13.60
CA MET A 471 41.53 -17.52 13.59
C MET A 471 40.72 -18.48 12.68
N GLN A 472 39.46 -18.15 12.38
CA GLN A 472 38.55 -18.97 11.58
C GLN A 472 38.54 -18.62 10.09
N LEU A 473 39.20 -17.53 9.70
CA LEU A 473 39.27 -17.08 8.30
C LEU A 473 40.09 -18.05 7.43
N ASN A 474 39.59 -18.33 6.23
CA ASN A 474 40.39 -18.97 5.20
C ASN A 474 41.42 -17.99 4.60
N SER A 475 42.32 -18.49 3.74
CA SER A 475 43.42 -17.69 3.18
C SER A 475 42.95 -16.49 2.36
N GLU A 476 41.84 -16.62 1.63
CA GLU A 476 41.30 -15.54 0.80
C GLU A 476 40.62 -14.45 1.66
N GLN A 477 39.84 -14.87 2.66
CA GLN A 477 39.20 -13.96 3.60
C GLN A 477 40.23 -13.20 4.45
N ARG A 478 41.30 -13.88 4.89
CA ARG A 478 42.38 -13.24 5.66
C ARG A 478 43.09 -12.17 4.84
N ASN A 479 43.37 -12.43 3.56
CA ASN A 479 43.97 -11.46 2.65
C ASN A 479 43.09 -10.20 2.49
N VAL A 480 41.77 -10.37 2.35
CA VAL A 480 40.84 -9.24 2.27
C VAL A 480 40.84 -8.40 3.55
N VAL A 481 40.80 -9.05 4.72
CA VAL A 481 40.83 -8.35 6.02
C VAL A 481 42.14 -7.57 6.19
N GLU A 482 43.28 -8.14 5.81
CA GLU A 482 44.58 -7.46 5.88
C GLU A 482 44.64 -6.24 4.96
N ILE A 483 44.11 -6.32 3.73
CA ILE A 483 44.01 -5.19 2.81
C ILE A 483 43.20 -4.06 3.45
N LEU A 484 42.02 -4.37 4.01
CA LEU A 484 41.15 -3.38 4.64
C LEU A 484 41.81 -2.73 5.87
N LEU A 485 42.39 -3.53 6.77
CA LEU A 485 43.08 -3.01 7.95
C LEU A 485 44.29 -2.14 7.55
N SER A 486 45.06 -2.56 6.56
CA SER A 486 46.20 -1.78 6.08
C SER A 486 45.77 -0.42 5.50
N ALA A 487 44.65 -0.36 4.77
CA ALA A 487 44.09 0.88 4.25
C ALA A 487 43.62 1.82 5.38
N VAL A 488 43.00 1.27 6.42
CA VAL A 488 42.54 2.03 7.59
C VAL A 488 43.72 2.57 8.41
N TYR A 489 44.74 1.76 8.69
CA TYR A 489 45.85 2.17 9.55
C TYR A 489 46.88 3.06 8.86
N ASN A 490 47.13 2.86 7.56
CA ASN A 490 48.16 3.62 6.84
C ASN A 490 47.64 4.92 6.20
N ASN A 491 46.32 5.07 6.05
CA ASN A 491 45.59 6.28 5.64
C ASN A 491 46.30 7.14 4.57
N ALA A 492 46.86 6.51 3.55
CA ALA A 492 47.57 7.19 2.47
C ALA A 492 46.57 7.83 1.50
N ALA A 493 46.87 9.02 1.00
CA ALA A 493 45.95 9.80 0.15
C ALA A 493 45.45 9.04 -1.10
N ASP A 494 46.25 8.11 -1.63
CA ASP A 494 45.96 7.34 -2.85
C ASP A 494 45.37 5.93 -2.58
N THR A 495 45.02 5.60 -1.33
CA THR A 495 44.37 4.30 -1.05
C THR A 495 42.86 4.35 -1.29
N PRO A 496 42.27 3.33 -1.96
CA PRO A 496 40.82 3.24 -2.12
C PRO A 496 40.11 3.25 -0.75
N LYS A 497 39.07 4.06 -0.63
CA LYS A 497 38.29 4.19 0.62
C LYS A 497 36.94 3.48 0.60
N CYS A 498 36.61 2.86 -0.54
CA CYS A 498 35.37 2.12 -0.73
C CYS A 498 35.72 0.73 -1.27
N TYR A 499 35.27 -0.29 -0.55
CA TYR A 499 35.48 -1.69 -0.90
C TYR A 499 34.11 -2.37 -0.97
N ILE A 500 33.87 -3.11 -2.05
CA ILE A 500 32.65 -3.90 -2.23
C ILE A 500 33.04 -5.35 -2.02
N LEU A 501 32.42 -5.97 -1.02
CA LEU A 501 32.58 -7.39 -0.73
C LEU A 501 31.40 -8.12 -1.36
N ASP A 502 31.68 -8.94 -2.36
CA ASP A 502 30.69 -9.87 -2.90
C ASP A 502 30.71 -11.14 -2.03
N GLY A 503 29.58 -11.41 -1.37
CA GLY A 503 29.40 -12.58 -0.53
C GLY A 503 28.82 -13.77 -1.32
N PRO A 504 28.85 -15.00 -0.77
CA PRO A 504 28.16 -16.13 -1.37
C PRO A 504 26.63 -15.98 -1.42
#